data_AF-A0A0R3SMH0-F1
#
_entry.id   AF-A0A0R3SMH0-F1
#
_cell.length_a   1.000
_cell.length_b   1.000
_cell.length_c   1.000
_cell.angle_alpha   90.00
_cell.angle_beta   90.00
_cell.angle_gamma   90.00
#
_symmetry.space_group_name_H-M   'P 1'
#
loop_
_entity.id
_entity.type
_entity.pdbx_description
1 polymer ?
#
loop_
_entity_poly.entity_id
_entity_poly.type
_entity_poly.pdbx_seq_one_letter_code
_entity_poly.pdbx_strand_id
1 'polypeptide(L)'
;MSSKFISNPGGIDSLVLIENCACLAKPTPFDYTDREVIGEDIFKDLLPLKTLKASSVYSEKKADFLRKVLADVEEKDTNLSSFLSSLNLDPKELLKPDSGLPQALLDQCAKFNAMECSPESQLTAQMSALVDISVDVEADLEELSDAIQRTQERLNAISPTAPASKVGPIKEQLNKVFDRYGKFTAAKAQAKESNTRLHEALTEHLKTLHILTRTPEEIEATLPNANHLITGELTVYCRNIYYFVGVVSLNYLIFFLVCVHFHYNSVHSKQLLFGY
;
A
#
# COMPACT_ATOMS: atom_id res chain seq x y z
N MET A 1 100.38 -13.89 -68.83
CA MET A 1 100.76 -12.56 -69.38
C MET A 1 99.58 -11.97 -70.13
N SER A 2 99.20 -10.74 -69.74
CA SER A 2 98.59 -9.61 -70.51
C SER A 2 97.46 -9.86 -71.51
N SER A 3 96.56 -8.94 -71.82
CA SER A 3 96.02 -7.70 -71.24
C SER A 3 94.96 -7.26 -72.26
N LYS A 4 93.83 -6.73 -71.79
CA LYS A 4 92.81 -6.02 -72.60
C LYS A 4 93.41 -4.77 -73.26
N PHE A 5 92.93 -4.38 -74.45
CA PHE A 5 92.79 -2.96 -74.88
C PHE A 5 91.59 -2.85 -75.87
N ILE A 6 90.46 -2.21 -75.52
CA ILE A 6 90.01 -0.79 -75.60
C ILE A 6 89.30 -0.43 -76.92
N SER A 7 88.12 0.19 -76.80
CA SER A 7 87.46 1.04 -77.82
C SER A 7 87.24 2.47 -77.26
N ASN A 8 87.39 3.46 -78.14
CA ASN A 8 87.47 4.91 -77.92
C ASN A 8 86.11 5.63 -78.20
N PRO A 9 85.72 6.73 -77.52
CA PRO A 9 84.40 7.38 -77.61
C PRO A 9 84.39 8.70 -78.39
N GLY A 10 83.22 9.25 -78.75
CA GLY A 10 83.11 10.62 -79.28
C GLY A 10 81.68 11.19 -79.33
N GLY A 11 81.52 12.44 -78.83
CA GLY A 11 80.39 13.36 -79.11
C GLY A 11 79.46 13.68 -77.94
N ILE A 12 79.66 14.83 -77.26
CA ILE A 12 78.73 15.44 -76.30
C ILE A 12 78.50 16.90 -76.69
N ASP A 13 77.37 17.24 -77.30
CA ASP A 13 76.86 18.61 -77.36
C ASP A 13 75.33 18.58 -77.36
N SER A 14 74.75 19.18 -76.30
CA SER A 14 73.31 19.30 -75.95
C SER A 14 72.77 18.22 -74.98
N LEU A 15 73.13 18.28 -73.70
CA LEU A 15 72.36 17.60 -72.64
C LEU A 15 71.20 18.51 -72.18
N VAL A 16 69.97 18.06 -72.45
CA VAL A 16 68.72 18.65 -71.95
C VAL A 16 68.65 18.48 -70.43
N LEU A 17 68.18 19.50 -69.70
CA LEU A 17 67.93 19.40 -68.26
C LEU A 17 66.86 18.32 -68.01
N ILE A 18 67.24 17.22 -67.36
CA ILE A 18 66.31 16.16 -66.95
C ILE A 18 65.57 16.65 -65.71
N GLU A 19 64.50 17.41 -65.90
CA GLU A 19 63.51 17.67 -64.85
C GLU A 19 62.69 16.40 -64.64
N ASN A 20 63.23 15.47 -63.85
CA ASN A 20 62.51 14.48 -63.04
C ASN A 20 63.52 13.57 -62.33
N CYS A 21 64.15 14.08 -61.26
CA CYS A 21 64.74 13.20 -60.25
C CYS A 21 63.59 12.46 -59.55
N ALA A 22 63.35 11.21 -59.93
CA ALA A 22 62.34 10.37 -59.30
C ALA A 22 62.66 10.19 -57.81
N CYS A 23 61.88 10.82 -56.93
CA CYS A 23 61.92 10.54 -55.50
C CYS A 23 61.24 9.17 -55.26
N LEU A 24 62.05 8.12 -55.09
CA LEU A 24 61.61 6.73 -54.92
C LEU A 24 61.11 6.41 -53.50
N ALA A 25 61.19 7.36 -52.57
CA ALA A 25 60.74 7.18 -51.19
C ALA A 25 59.30 7.68 -51.02
N LYS A 26 58.40 6.80 -50.59
CA LYS A 26 57.06 7.17 -50.12
C LYS A 26 57.06 7.18 -48.58
N PRO A 27 56.39 8.14 -47.94
CA PRO A 27 56.21 8.12 -46.49
C PRO A 27 55.27 6.96 -46.12
N THR A 28 55.73 6.07 -45.23
CA THR A 28 54.90 4.98 -44.70
C THR A 28 53.96 5.54 -43.62
N PRO A 29 52.63 5.26 -43.68
CA PRO A 29 51.71 5.66 -42.63
C PRO A 29 52.09 5.02 -41.30
N PHE A 30 52.05 5.79 -40.22
CA PHE A 30 52.29 5.25 -38.89
C PHE A 30 51.06 4.45 -38.44
N ASP A 31 51.23 3.14 -38.29
CA ASP A 31 50.22 2.24 -37.73
C ASP A 31 50.55 1.95 -36.26
N TYR A 32 49.66 2.40 -35.38
CA TYR A 32 49.78 2.22 -33.94
C TYR A 32 49.31 0.84 -33.46
N THR A 33 48.93 -0.06 -34.39
CA THR A 33 48.50 -1.43 -34.12
C THR A 33 49.46 -2.49 -34.66
N ASP A 34 50.60 -2.06 -35.22
CA ASP A 34 51.60 -2.96 -35.77
C ASP A 34 52.28 -3.78 -34.66
N ARG A 35 51.99 -5.09 -34.67
CA ARG A 35 52.44 -6.06 -33.67
C ARG A 35 53.94 -6.33 -33.72
N GLU A 36 54.60 -6.11 -34.87
CA GLU A 36 56.05 -6.31 -34.99
C GLU A 36 56.85 -5.21 -34.28
N VAL A 37 56.27 -4.01 -34.13
CA VAL A 37 56.92 -2.85 -33.49
C VAL A 37 56.55 -2.74 -32.00
N ILE A 38 55.31 -3.09 -31.63
CA ILE A 38 54.75 -2.83 -30.28
C ILE A 38 54.78 -4.08 -29.38
N GLY A 39 54.86 -5.29 -29.96
CA GLY A 39 54.83 -6.55 -29.22
C GLY A 39 53.42 -6.99 -28.81
N GLU A 40 53.31 -7.97 -27.90
CA GLU A 40 52.03 -8.48 -27.42
C GLU A 40 51.38 -7.52 -26.42
N ASP A 41 50.08 -7.26 -26.59
CA ASP A 41 49.33 -6.37 -25.70
C ASP A 41 49.22 -6.95 -24.28
N ILE A 42 49.94 -6.33 -23.35
CA ILE A 42 49.97 -6.70 -21.94
C ILE A 42 48.69 -6.33 -21.18
N PHE A 43 47.79 -5.54 -21.78
CA PHE A 43 46.50 -5.14 -21.21
C PHE A 43 45.30 -5.80 -21.90
N LYS A 44 45.52 -6.86 -22.69
CA LYS A 44 44.45 -7.59 -23.39
C LYS A 44 43.33 -8.10 -22.46
N ASP A 45 43.67 -8.38 -21.20
CA ASP A 45 42.72 -8.84 -20.17
C ASP A 45 42.07 -7.66 -19.42
N LEU A 46 42.54 -6.42 -19.63
CA LEU A 46 42.01 -5.23 -18.99
C LEU A 46 40.79 -4.71 -19.75
N LEU A 47 39.63 -4.69 -19.08
CA LEU A 47 38.39 -4.22 -19.69
C LEU A 47 38.42 -2.71 -19.96
N PRO A 48 37.93 -2.25 -21.12
CA PRO A 48 37.77 -0.83 -21.39
C PRO A 48 36.92 -0.15 -20.32
N LEU A 49 37.34 1.03 -19.85
CA LEU A 49 36.63 1.78 -18.81
C LEU A 49 35.17 2.09 -19.19
N LYS A 50 34.88 2.24 -20.48
CA LYS A 50 33.52 2.40 -21.01
C LYS A 50 32.63 1.19 -20.66
N THR A 51 33.16 -0.02 -20.77
CA THR A 51 32.46 -1.28 -20.46
C THR A 51 32.23 -1.42 -18.96
N LEU A 52 33.23 -1.11 -18.14
CA LEU A 52 33.09 -1.14 -16.67
C LEU A 52 32.03 -0.13 -16.19
N LYS A 53 32.03 1.09 -16.73
CA LYS A 53 30.99 2.09 -16.44
C LYS A 53 29.60 1.62 -16.87
N ALA A 54 29.48 1.05 -18.07
CA ALA A 54 28.20 0.49 -18.54
C ALA A 54 27.70 -0.67 -17.66
N SER A 55 28.61 -1.56 -17.23
CA SER A 55 28.29 -2.66 -16.32
C SER A 55 27.84 -2.17 -14.93
N SER A 56 28.50 -1.14 -14.40
CA SER A 56 28.09 -0.49 -13.15
C SER A 56 26.68 0.09 -13.25
N VAL A 57 26.39 0.85 -14.32
CA VAL A 57 25.07 1.46 -14.55
C VAL A 57 23.98 0.38 -14.73
N TYR A 58 24.29 -0.72 -15.43
CA TYR A 58 23.36 -1.83 -15.57
C TYR A 58 23.07 -2.51 -14.24
N SER A 59 24.10 -2.72 -13.41
CA SER A 59 23.96 -3.36 -12.09
C SER A 59 23.10 -2.51 -11.15
N GLU A 60 23.26 -1.19 -11.20
CA GLU A 60 22.43 -0.25 -10.44
C GLU A 60 20.97 -0.28 -10.90
N LYS A 61 20.72 -0.19 -12.21
CA LYS A 61 19.35 -0.30 -12.76
C LYS A 61 18.69 -1.64 -12.44
N LYS A 62 19.44 -2.75 -12.46
CA LYS A 62 18.95 -4.07 -12.07
C LYS A 62 18.58 -4.10 -10.59
N ALA A 63 19.41 -3.53 -9.72
CA ALA A 63 19.13 -3.45 -8.29
C ALA A 63 17.88 -2.60 -8.02
N ASP A 64 17.73 -1.46 -8.69
CA ASP A 64 16.55 -0.59 -8.57
C ASP A 64 15.27 -1.29 -9.05
N PHE A 65 15.34 -1.99 -10.19
CA PHE A 65 14.22 -2.78 -10.68
C PHE A 65 13.84 -3.90 -9.70
N LEU A 66 14.82 -4.64 -9.16
CA LEU A 66 14.57 -5.69 -8.18
C LEU A 66 13.95 -5.14 -6.90
N ARG A 67 14.45 -4.01 -6.38
CA ARG A 67 13.86 -3.34 -5.20
C ARG A 67 12.41 -2.96 -5.45
N LYS A 68 12.11 -2.41 -6.63
CA LYS A 68 10.75 -2.05 -7.01
C LYS A 68 9.83 -3.27 -7.05
N VAL A 69 10.24 -4.33 -7.75
CA VAL A 69 9.43 -5.55 -7.85
C VAL A 69 9.22 -6.20 -6.47
N LEU A 70 10.26 -6.21 -5.63
CA LEU A 70 10.15 -6.75 -4.28
C LEU A 70 9.18 -5.94 -3.43
N ALA A 71 9.25 -4.61 -3.48
CA ALA A 71 8.31 -3.73 -2.78
C ALA A 71 6.86 -3.95 -3.25
N ASP A 72 6.65 -4.06 -4.57
CA ASP A 72 5.32 -4.34 -5.13
C ASP A 72 4.78 -5.71 -4.66
N VAL A 73 5.63 -6.74 -4.57
CA VAL A 73 5.25 -8.07 -4.06
C VAL A 73 4.91 -8.00 -2.57
N GLU A 74 5.75 -7.37 -1.75
CA GLU A 74 5.51 -7.23 -0.31
C GLU A 74 4.22 -6.47 -0.01
N GLU A 75 3.92 -5.42 -0.77
CA GLU A 75 2.66 -4.68 -0.66
C GLU A 75 1.46 -5.59 -0.98
N LYS A 76 1.53 -6.34 -2.07
CA LYS A 76 0.44 -7.25 -2.50
C LYS A 76 0.25 -8.40 -1.52
N ASP A 77 1.32 -8.99 -1.01
CA ASP A 77 1.27 -10.05 -0.01
C ASP A 77 0.70 -9.54 1.32
N THR A 78 1.08 -8.33 1.73
CA THR A 78 0.53 -7.68 2.94
C THR A 78 -0.97 -7.44 2.79
N ASN A 79 -1.39 -6.89 1.65
CA ASN A 79 -2.81 -6.66 1.34
C ASN A 79 -3.60 -7.97 1.29
N LEU A 80 -3.05 -9.02 0.67
CA LEU A 80 -3.66 -10.34 0.63
C LEU A 80 -3.78 -10.96 2.02
N SER A 81 -2.73 -10.88 2.84
CA SER A 81 -2.74 -11.39 4.22
C SER A 81 -3.76 -10.66 5.09
N SER A 82 -3.87 -9.34 4.96
CA SER A 82 -4.89 -8.53 5.62
C SER A 82 -6.31 -8.94 5.20
N PHE A 83 -6.53 -9.14 3.90
CA PHE A 83 -7.81 -9.61 3.37
C PHE A 83 -8.14 -11.04 3.83
N LEU A 84 -7.19 -11.97 3.82
CA LEU A 84 -7.40 -13.32 4.33
C LEU A 84 -7.70 -13.33 5.83
N SER A 85 -7.05 -12.43 6.59
CA SER A 85 -7.32 -12.27 8.02
C SER A 85 -8.71 -11.68 8.29
N SER A 86 -9.18 -10.73 7.47
CA SER A 86 -10.52 -10.16 7.62
C SER A 86 -11.63 -11.17 7.33
N LEU A 87 -11.36 -12.14 6.44
CA LEU A 87 -12.29 -13.22 6.15
C LEU A 87 -12.47 -14.21 7.32
N ASN A 88 -11.56 -14.27 8.31
CA ASN A 88 -11.62 -15.19 9.47
C ASN A 88 -11.97 -16.66 9.08
N LEU A 89 -11.52 -17.11 7.91
CA LEU A 89 -11.80 -18.45 7.41
C LEU A 89 -10.72 -19.41 7.91
N ASP A 90 -11.02 -20.23 8.93
CA ASP A 90 -10.22 -21.42 9.21
C ASP A 90 -10.71 -22.57 8.31
N PRO A 91 -9.88 -23.07 7.38
CA PRO A 91 -10.24 -24.19 6.51
C PRO A 91 -10.69 -25.45 7.27
N LYS A 92 -10.28 -25.60 8.54
CA LYS A 92 -10.67 -26.72 9.41
C LYS A 92 -12.05 -26.54 10.06
N GLU A 93 -12.51 -25.31 10.20
CA GLU A 93 -13.83 -24.98 10.76
C GLU A 93 -14.91 -24.92 9.68
N LEU A 94 -14.55 -24.57 8.44
CA LEU A 94 -15.46 -24.45 7.29
C LEU A 94 -16.23 -25.73 6.91
N LEU A 95 -15.74 -26.91 7.31
CA LEU A 95 -16.30 -28.22 6.93
C LEU A 95 -16.92 -28.97 8.11
N LYS A 96 -16.97 -28.37 9.30
CA LYS A 96 -17.64 -28.99 10.44
C LYS A 96 -19.15 -28.75 10.31
N PRO A 97 -20.00 -29.77 10.57
CA PRO A 97 -21.43 -29.53 10.75
C PRO A 97 -21.63 -28.50 11.86
N ASP A 98 -22.57 -27.57 11.69
CA ASP A 98 -22.83 -26.49 12.65
C ASP A 98 -22.99 -27.08 14.06
N SER A 99 -22.04 -26.78 14.94
CA SER A 99 -22.03 -27.27 16.31
C SER A 99 -22.80 -26.32 17.22
N GLY A 100 -24.11 -26.22 17.02
CA GLY A 100 -25.00 -25.35 17.81
C GLY A 100 -24.56 -23.88 17.87
N LEU A 101 -25.16 -23.11 18.78
CA LEU A 101 -24.73 -21.72 19.01
C LEU A 101 -23.29 -21.68 19.57
N PRO A 102 -22.41 -20.80 19.06
CA PRO A 102 -21.10 -20.55 19.65
C PRO A 102 -21.19 -20.22 21.15
N GLN A 103 -20.30 -20.82 21.96
CA GLN A 103 -20.29 -20.60 23.42
C GLN A 103 -20.22 -19.11 23.80
N ALA A 104 -19.47 -18.30 23.03
CA ALA A 104 -19.38 -16.86 23.27
C ALA A 104 -20.73 -16.14 23.11
N LEU A 105 -21.60 -16.59 22.19
CA LEU A 105 -22.96 -16.05 22.05
C LEU A 105 -23.86 -16.52 23.19
N LEU A 106 -23.74 -17.79 23.60
CA LEU A 106 -24.49 -18.32 24.75
C LEU A 106 -24.15 -17.56 26.03
N ASP A 107 -22.87 -17.31 26.28
CA ASP A 107 -22.40 -16.53 27.44
C ASP A 107 -22.98 -15.10 27.42
N GLN A 108 -23.09 -14.50 26.24
CA GLN A 108 -23.66 -13.16 26.09
C GLN A 108 -25.18 -13.15 26.28
N CYS A 109 -25.90 -14.15 25.76
CA CYS A 109 -27.34 -14.31 25.99
C CYS A 109 -27.61 -14.55 27.48
N ALA A 110 -26.79 -15.38 28.14
CA ALA A 110 -26.89 -15.62 29.58
C ALA A 110 -26.68 -14.34 30.40
N LYS A 111 -25.73 -13.48 30.00
CA LYS A 111 -25.53 -12.17 30.65
C LYS A 111 -26.74 -11.25 30.49
N PHE A 112 -27.33 -11.17 29.31
CA PHE A 112 -28.52 -10.35 29.09
C PHE A 112 -29.74 -10.89 29.85
N ASN A 113 -29.91 -12.22 29.89
CA ASN A 113 -30.99 -12.86 30.65
C ASN A 113 -30.80 -12.77 32.17
N ALA A 114 -29.57 -12.61 32.65
CA ALA A 114 -29.27 -12.39 34.07
C ALA A 114 -29.51 -10.94 34.53
N MET A 115 -29.77 -9.99 33.62
CA MET A 115 -30.10 -8.63 34.00
C MET A 115 -31.52 -8.55 34.60
N GLU A 116 -31.69 -7.76 35.66
CA GLU A 116 -32.98 -7.60 36.35
C GLU A 116 -34.05 -6.90 35.48
N CYS A 117 -33.60 -6.05 34.55
CA CYS A 117 -34.43 -5.40 33.54
C CYS A 117 -33.95 -5.80 32.15
N SER A 118 -34.87 -5.86 31.18
CA SER A 118 -34.47 -6.13 29.81
C SER A 118 -33.51 -5.03 29.32
N PRO A 119 -32.42 -5.40 28.64
CA PRO A 119 -31.42 -4.43 28.17
C PRO A 119 -32.04 -3.39 27.22
N GLU A 120 -33.06 -3.76 26.45
CA GLU A 120 -33.87 -2.82 25.66
C GLU A 120 -34.56 -1.77 26.54
N SER A 121 -35.26 -2.20 27.58
CA SER A 121 -36.03 -1.30 28.45
C SER A 121 -35.11 -0.34 29.19
N GLN A 122 -33.97 -0.83 29.71
CA GLN A 122 -32.98 0.01 30.36
C GLN A 122 -32.43 1.08 29.42
N LEU A 123 -32.11 0.68 28.18
CA LEU A 123 -31.52 1.57 27.19
C LEU A 123 -32.53 2.60 26.65
N THR A 124 -33.79 2.21 26.45
CA THR A 124 -34.88 3.14 26.14
C THR A 124 -35.12 4.12 27.30
N ALA A 125 -35.09 3.66 28.55
CA ALA A 125 -35.27 4.53 29.71
C ALA A 125 -34.14 5.57 29.83
N GLN A 126 -32.88 5.15 29.64
CA GLN A 126 -31.73 6.06 29.63
C GLN A 126 -31.81 7.08 28.48
N MET A 127 -32.25 6.64 27.29
CA MET A 127 -32.44 7.54 26.16
C MET A 127 -33.56 8.56 26.42
N SER A 128 -34.66 8.14 27.06
CA SER A 128 -35.74 9.06 27.45
C SER A 128 -35.23 10.12 28.43
N ALA A 129 -34.52 9.70 29.48
CA ALA A 129 -33.94 10.63 30.46
C ALA A 129 -32.95 11.62 29.81
N LEU A 130 -32.19 11.19 28.81
CA LEU A 130 -31.29 12.05 28.04
C LEU A 130 -32.07 13.09 27.21
N VAL A 131 -33.20 12.69 26.61
CA VAL A 131 -34.08 13.62 25.87
C VAL A 131 -34.68 14.65 26.81
N ASP A 132 -35.14 14.24 27.99
CA ASP A 132 -35.72 15.14 28.99
C ASP A 132 -34.70 16.21 29.40
N ILE A 133 -33.48 15.80 29.76
CA ILE A 133 -32.38 16.73 30.09
C ILE A 133 -32.06 17.64 28.91
N SER A 134 -32.10 17.12 27.67
CA SER A 134 -31.86 17.94 26.48
C SER A 134 -32.91 19.04 26.37
N VAL A 135 -34.19 18.73 26.59
CA VAL A 135 -35.30 19.70 26.55
C VAL A 135 -35.15 20.75 27.65
N ASP A 136 -34.79 20.35 28.88
CA ASP A 136 -34.54 21.27 29.98
C ASP A 136 -33.42 22.28 29.64
N VAL A 137 -32.30 21.78 29.09
CA VAL A 137 -31.19 22.64 28.64
C VAL A 137 -31.61 23.56 27.49
N GLU A 138 -32.52 23.11 26.61
CA GLU A 138 -33.05 23.98 25.56
C GLU A 138 -33.90 25.12 26.15
N ALA A 139 -34.74 24.82 27.15
CA ALA A 139 -35.59 25.80 27.82
C ALA A 139 -34.76 26.83 28.63
N ASP A 140 -33.78 26.37 29.39
CA ASP A 140 -32.88 27.24 30.17
C ASP A 140 -32.10 28.21 29.27
N LEU A 141 -31.65 27.75 28.09
CA LEU A 141 -30.95 28.62 27.14
C LEU A 141 -31.88 29.63 26.47
N GLU A 142 -33.14 29.26 26.21
CA GLU A 142 -34.14 30.21 25.71
C GLU A 142 -34.44 31.30 26.76
N GLU A 143 -34.64 30.91 28.02
CA GLU A 143 -34.85 31.87 29.11
C GLU A 143 -33.64 32.80 29.29
N LEU A 144 -32.43 32.26 29.18
CA LEU A 144 -31.19 33.04 29.23
C LEU A 144 -31.08 34.01 28.04
N SER A 145 -31.48 33.59 26.84
CA SER A 145 -31.54 34.44 25.65
C SER A 145 -32.46 35.63 25.88
N ASP A 146 -33.67 35.38 26.37
CA ASP A 146 -34.65 36.42 26.70
C ASP A 146 -34.13 37.38 27.78
N ALA A 147 -33.45 36.86 28.80
CA ALA A 147 -32.86 37.66 29.87
C ALA A 147 -31.73 38.57 29.36
N ILE A 148 -30.89 38.06 28.46
CA ILE A 148 -29.83 38.83 27.79
C ILE A 148 -30.45 39.95 26.95
N GLN A 149 -31.47 39.65 26.14
CA GLN A 149 -32.14 40.63 25.29
C GLN A 149 -32.79 41.75 26.13
N ARG A 150 -33.58 41.38 27.16
CA ARG A 150 -34.18 42.35 28.09
C ARG A 150 -33.14 43.24 28.77
N THR A 151 -31.99 42.68 29.14
CA THR A 151 -30.90 43.44 29.77
C THR A 151 -30.24 44.38 28.77
N GLN A 152 -30.05 43.95 27.52
CA GLN A 152 -29.51 44.77 26.44
C GLN A 152 -30.43 45.96 26.10
N GLU A 153 -31.75 45.72 26.00
CA GLU A 153 -32.75 46.77 25.75
C GLU A 153 -32.76 47.82 26.87
N ARG A 154 -32.76 47.37 28.14
CA ARG A 154 -32.67 48.26 29.31
C ARG A 154 -31.37 49.04 29.31
N LEU A 155 -30.24 48.40 28.98
CA LEU A 155 -28.95 49.06 28.90
C LEU A 155 -28.94 50.15 27.82
N ASN A 156 -29.52 49.87 26.65
CA ASN A 156 -29.65 50.84 25.56
C ASN A 156 -30.53 52.04 25.96
N ALA A 157 -31.61 51.81 26.73
CA ALA A 157 -32.48 52.87 27.22
C ALA A 157 -31.82 53.79 28.26
N ILE A 158 -30.93 53.27 29.12
CA ILE A 158 -30.22 54.05 30.15
C ILE A 158 -28.90 54.67 29.65
N SER A 159 -28.31 54.11 28.58
CA SER A 159 -27.05 54.61 28.02
C SER A 159 -27.02 56.10 27.65
N PRO A 160 -28.10 56.74 27.16
CA PRO A 160 -28.08 58.17 26.84
C PRO A 160 -28.23 59.10 28.06
N THR A 161 -28.72 58.60 29.20
CA THR A 161 -29.03 59.41 30.39
C THR A 161 -28.10 59.16 31.57
N ALA A 162 -27.43 58.00 31.63
CA ALA A 162 -26.55 57.61 32.72
C ALA A 162 -25.06 57.94 32.44
N PRO A 163 -24.26 58.24 33.48
CA PRO A 163 -22.83 58.49 33.31
C PRO A 163 -22.08 57.25 32.81
N ALA A 164 -21.14 57.45 31.89
CA ALA A 164 -20.37 56.37 31.25
C ALA A 164 -19.61 55.47 32.26
N SER A 165 -19.21 56.01 33.42
CA SER A 165 -18.54 55.26 34.50
C SER A 165 -19.42 54.17 35.13
N LYS A 166 -20.76 54.30 35.05
CA LYS A 166 -21.72 53.31 35.55
C LYS A 166 -22.18 52.34 34.46
N VAL A 167 -22.28 52.80 33.21
CA VAL A 167 -22.74 52.00 32.06
C VAL A 167 -21.65 51.06 31.54
N GLY A 168 -20.39 51.50 31.53
CA GLY A 168 -19.24 50.74 31.03
C GLY A 168 -19.08 49.35 31.68
N PRO A 169 -19.06 49.24 33.03
CA PRO A 169 -18.95 47.94 33.71
C PRO A 169 -20.11 46.98 33.41
N ILE A 170 -21.34 47.49 33.31
CA ILE A 170 -22.53 46.66 33.03
C ILE A 170 -22.47 46.12 31.60
N LYS A 171 -22.08 46.96 30.63
CA LYS A 171 -21.88 46.56 29.24
C LYS A 171 -20.81 45.47 29.11
N GLU A 172 -19.70 45.61 29.84
CA GLU A 172 -18.62 44.61 29.86
C GLU A 172 -19.08 43.27 30.45
N GLN A 173 -19.85 43.28 31.54
CA GLN A 173 -20.41 42.06 32.12
C GLN A 173 -21.43 41.41 31.18
N LEU A 174 -22.28 42.20 30.53
CA LEU A 174 -23.26 41.69 29.56
C LEU A 174 -22.57 41.04 28.35
N ASN A 175 -21.48 41.63 27.85
CA ASN A 175 -20.67 41.03 26.78
C ASN A 175 -20.07 39.68 27.20
N LYS A 176 -19.60 39.55 28.45
CA LYS A 176 -19.09 38.27 28.98
C LYS A 176 -20.18 37.21 29.08
N VAL A 177 -21.38 37.60 29.49
CA VAL A 177 -22.55 36.70 29.52
C VAL A 177 -22.92 36.28 28.09
N PHE A 178 -22.90 37.20 27.12
CA PHE A 178 -23.16 36.91 25.71
C PHE A 178 -22.14 35.94 25.11
N ASP A 179 -20.85 36.11 25.39
CA ASP A 179 -19.79 35.18 24.97
C ASP A 179 -19.99 33.78 25.56
N ARG A 180 -20.36 33.69 26.85
CA ARG A 180 -20.68 32.40 27.50
C ARG A 180 -21.94 31.75 26.92
N TYR A 181 -22.97 32.54 26.66
CA TYR A 181 -24.18 32.08 26.00
C TYR A 181 -23.85 31.47 24.62
N GLY A 182 -23.03 32.15 23.82
CA GLY A 182 -22.56 31.62 22.53
C GLY A 182 -21.85 30.26 22.67
N LYS A 183 -21.02 30.08 23.71
CA LYS A 183 -20.36 28.80 24.02
C LYS A 183 -21.35 27.70 24.40
N PHE A 184 -22.35 28.00 25.23
CA PHE A 184 -23.37 27.03 25.59
C PHE A 184 -24.27 26.65 24.42
N THR A 185 -24.63 27.60 23.55
CA THR A 185 -25.40 27.33 22.34
C THR A 185 -24.62 26.44 21.36
N ALA A 186 -23.31 26.68 21.19
CA ALA A 186 -22.46 25.81 20.39
C ALA A 186 -22.34 24.40 20.99
N ALA A 187 -22.16 24.29 22.30
CA ALA A 187 -22.11 23.01 23.01
C ALA A 187 -23.44 22.24 22.90
N LYS A 188 -24.58 22.93 23.04
CA LYS A 188 -25.92 22.36 22.82
C LYS A 188 -26.06 21.82 21.40
N ALA A 189 -25.62 22.55 20.38
CA ALA A 189 -25.70 22.09 18.99
C ALA A 189 -24.88 20.80 18.77
N GLN A 190 -23.67 20.74 19.32
CA GLN A 190 -22.82 19.54 19.26
C GLN A 190 -23.43 18.36 20.04
N ALA A 191 -23.97 18.62 21.24
CA ALA A 191 -24.63 17.59 22.04
C ALA A 191 -25.88 17.05 21.35
N LYS A 192 -26.67 17.91 20.69
CA LYS A 192 -27.84 17.51 19.90
C LYS A 192 -27.46 16.60 18.75
N GLU A 193 -26.42 16.93 18.00
CA GLU A 193 -25.90 16.08 16.93
C GLU A 193 -25.44 14.71 17.46
N SER A 194 -24.75 14.69 18.61
CA SER A 194 -24.35 13.46 19.30
C SER A 194 -25.55 12.62 19.74
N ASN A 195 -26.58 13.25 20.31
CA ASN A 195 -27.80 12.58 20.77
C ASN A 195 -28.56 11.96 19.59
N THR A 196 -28.66 12.66 18.46
CA THR A 196 -29.27 12.11 17.24
C THR A 196 -28.52 10.88 16.74
N ARG A 197 -27.18 10.96 16.63
CA ARG A 197 -26.35 9.80 16.24
C ARG A 197 -26.51 8.62 17.19
N LEU A 198 -26.54 8.89 18.49
CA LEU A 198 -26.76 7.86 19.50
C LEU A 198 -28.14 7.20 19.32
N HIS A 199 -29.18 7.99 19.04
CA HIS A 199 -30.52 7.47 18.82
C HIS A 199 -30.62 6.59 17.57
N GLU A 200 -29.95 6.98 16.49
CA GLU A 200 -29.86 6.21 15.25
C GLU A 200 -29.18 4.86 15.49
N ALA A 201 -27.99 4.87 16.10
CA ALA A 201 -27.24 3.65 16.43
C ALA A 201 -28.01 2.74 17.39
N LEU A 202 -28.69 3.33 18.38
CA LEU A 202 -29.57 2.60 19.28
C LEU A 202 -30.69 1.90 18.52
N THR A 203 -31.39 2.62 17.65
CA THR A 203 -32.52 2.09 16.88
C THR A 203 -32.09 0.96 15.94
N GLU A 204 -30.89 1.07 15.36
CA GLU A 204 -30.29 0.02 14.54
C GLU A 204 -30.04 -1.27 15.36
N HIS A 205 -29.40 -1.14 16.52
CA HIS A 205 -29.00 -2.28 17.33
C HIS A 205 -30.10 -2.87 18.21
N LEU A 206 -31.21 -2.16 18.43
CA LEU A 206 -32.35 -2.65 19.22
C LEU A 206 -32.88 -3.97 18.64
N LYS A 207 -32.97 -4.09 17.31
CA LYS A 207 -33.40 -5.33 16.65
C LYS A 207 -32.46 -6.50 16.93
N THR A 208 -31.15 -6.26 16.90
CA THR A 208 -30.14 -7.28 17.20
C THR A 208 -30.20 -7.70 18.66
N LEU A 209 -30.31 -6.72 19.56
CA LEU A 209 -30.38 -6.95 20.99
C LEU A 209 -31.68 -7.68 21.39
N HIS A 210 -32.78 -7.42 20.67
CA HIS A 210 -34.01 -8.19 20.78
C HIS A 210 -33.84 -9.66 20.44
N ILE A 211 -33.12 -9.95 19.35
CA ILE A 211 -32.80 -11.33 18.97
C ILE A 211 -31.93 -11.99 20.05
N LEU A 212 -30.93 -11.29 20.59
CA LEU A 212 -30.02 -11.82 21.62
C LEU A 212 -30.65 -12.00 23.00
N THR A 213 -31.81 -11.40 23.26
CA THR A 213 -32.56 -11.56 24.51
C THR A 213 -33.57 -12.73 24.43
N ARG A 214 -33.72 -13.36 23.25
CA ARG A 214 -34.58 -14.54 23.07
C ARG A 214 -33.91 -15.80 23.61
N THR A 215 -34.69 -16.88 23.66
CA THR A 215 -34.15 -18.18 24.07
C THR A 215 -33.10 -18.68 23.05
N PRO A 216 -32.05 -19.39 23.48
CA PRO A 216 -31.02 -19.92 22.59
C PRO A 216 -31.59 -20.74 21.43
N GLU A 217 -32.69 -21.46 21.66
CA GLU A 217 -33.39 -22.28 20.67
C GLU A 217 -34.06 -21.43 19.58
N GLU A 218 -34.64 -20.29 19.96
CA GLU A 218 -35.23 -19.33 19.00
C GLU A 218 -34.16 -18.60 18.19
N ILE A 219 -32.99 -18.35 18.78
CA ILE A 219 -31.84 -17.75 18.08
C ILE A 219 -31.30 -18.74 17.06
N GLU A 220 -31.12 -20.01 17.44
CA GLU A 220 -30.67 -21.07 16.53
C GLU A 220 -31.62 -21.26 15.34
N ALA A 221 -32.93 -21.16 15.56
CA ALA A 221 -33.94 -21.24 14.51
C ALA A 221 -33.99 -20.00 13.59
N THR A 222 -33.54 -18.84 14.08
CA THR A 222 -33.49 -17.60 13.29
C THR A 222 -32.21 -17.50 12.46
N LEU A 223 -31.15 -18.18 12.87
CA LEU A 223 -29.88 -18.21 12.15
C LEU A 223 -29.95 -19.13 10.92
N PRO A 224 -29.37 -18.71 9.79
CA PRO A 224 -29.25 -19.59 8.63
C PRO A 224 -28.31 -20.76 8.96
N ASN A 225 -28.83 -21.98 8.90
CA ASN A 225 -28.06 -23.19 9.14
C ASN A 225 -27.34 -23.64 7.85
N ALA A 226 -26.01 -23.80 7.92
CA ALA A 226 -25.18 -24.16 6.77
C ALA A 226 -25.15 -25.67 6.47
N ASN A 227 -25.79 -26.51 7.29
CA ASN A 227 -25.80 -27.96 7.12
C ASN A 227 -26.33 -28.40 5.75
N HIS A 228 -27.29 -27.67 5.17
CA HIS A 228 -27.76 -27.94 3.81
C HIS A 228 -26.67 -27.77 2.73
N LEU A 229 -25.75 -26.81 2.91
CA LEU A 229 -24.61 -26.57 2.00
C LEU A 229 -23.52 -27.63 2.15
N ILE A 230 -23.36 -28.22 3.34
CA ILE A 230 -22.40 -29.30 3.59
C ILE A 230 -22.91 -30.63 2.98
N THR A 231 -24.22 -30.87 3.01
CA THR A 231 -24.84 -32.09 2.47
C THR A 231 -25.05 -32.08 0.95
N GLY A 232 -25.03 -30.93 0.29
CA GLY A 232 -25.20 -30.78 -1.16
C GLY A 232 -23.89 -30.46 -1.88
N GLU A 233 -23.47 -31.33 -2.81
CA GLU A 233 -22.43 -31.10 -3.85
C GLU A 233 -21.00 -30.70 -3.43
N LEU A 234 -20.66 -30.56 -2.15
CA LEU A 234 -19.29 -30.19 -1.72
C LEU A 234 -18.24 -31.29 -1.98
N THR A 235 -18.66 -32.55 -2.14
CA THR A 235 -17.76 -33.68 -2.46
C THR A 235 -17.13 -33.57 -3.85
N VAL A 236 -17.74 -32.83 -4.79
CA VAL A 236 -17.21 -32.66 -6.16
C VAL A 236 -16.20 -31.52 -6.22
N TYR A 237 -16.47 -30.39 -5.54
CA TYR A 237 -15.60 -29.22 -5.55
C TYR A 237 -14.30 -29.42 -4.76
N CYS A 238 -14.37 -30.01 -3.56
CA CYS A 238 -13.16 -30.31 -2.78
C CYS A 238 -12.23 -31.29 -3.51
N ARG A 239 -12.81 -32.28 -4.23
CA ARG A 239 -12.02 -33.22 -5.03
C ARG A 239 -11.30 -32.50 -6.18
N ASN A 240 -11.97 -31.59 -6.89
CA ASN A 240 -11.38 -30.83 -7.97
C ASN A 240 -10.28 -29.85 -7.51
N ILE A 241 -10.42 -29.22 -6.34
CA ILE A 241 -9.38 -28.34 -5.79
C ILE A 241 -8.13 -29.15 -5.40
N TYR A 242 -8.29 -30.31 -4.76
CA TYR A 242 -7.16 -31.20 -4.45
C TYR A 242 -6.46 -31.73 -5.72
N TYR A 243 -7.22 -32.06 -6.78
CA TYR A 243 -6.64 -32.41 -8.08
C TYR A 243 -5.90 -31.23 -8.71
N PHE A 244 -6.44 -30.02 -8.65
CA PHE A 244 -5.81 -28.83 -9.23
C PHE A 244 -4.51 -28.49 -8.51
N VAL A 245 -4.49 -28.47 -7.18
CA VAL A 245 -3.28 -28.23 -6.37
C VAL A 245 -2.24 -29.33 -6.63
N GLY A 246 -2.65 -30.60 -6.67
CA GLY A 246 -1.76 -31.72 -6.98
C GLY A 246 -1.14 -31.63 -8.38
N VAL A 247 -1.92 -31.27 -9.40
CA VAL A 247 -1.44 -31.10 -10.78
C VAL A 247 -0.48 -29.91 -10.88
N VAL A 248 -0.76 -28.79 -10.21
CA VAL A 248 0.14 -27.62 -10.21
C VAL A 248 1.47 -27.96 -9.51
N SER A 249 1.45 -28.64 -8.37
CA SER A 249 2.66 -29.08 -7.68
C SER A 249 3.47 -30.10 -8.51
N LEU A 250 2.81 -31.03 -9.20
CA LEU A 250 3.48 -31.99 -10.08
C LEU A 250 4.12 -31.30 -11.28
N ASN A 251 3.45 -30.31 -11.88
CA ASN A 251 4.01 -29.52 -12.96
C ASN A 251 5.21 -28.69 -12.51
N TYR A 252 5.19 -28.12 -11.31
CA TYR A 252 6.33 -27.42 -10.73
C TYR A 252 7.52 -28.37 -10.50
N LEU A 253 7.27 -29.58 -10.02
CA LEU A 253 8.29 -30.61 -9.81
C LEU A 253 8.88 -31.11 -11.13
N ILE A 254 8.05 -31.30 -12.17
CA ILE A 254 8.48 -31.66 -13.52
C ILE A 254 9.31 -30.52 -14.12
N PHE A 255 8.88 -29.27 -13.98
CA PHE A 255 9.64 -28.12 -14.46
C PHE A 255 11.00 -28.00 -13.76
N PHE A 256 11.04 -28.23 -12.44
CA PHE A 256 12.28 -28.27 -11.67
C PHE A 256 13.21 -29.41 -12.13
N LEU A 257 12.69 -30.62 -12.34
CA LEU A 257 13.45 -31.77 -12.84
C LEU A 257 13.97 -31.54 -14.27
N VAL A 258 13.18 -30.92 -15.14
CA VAL A 258 13.59 -30.55 -16.50
C VAL A 258 14.68 -29.48 -16.47
N CYS A 259 14.56 -28.46 -15.62
CA CYS A 259 15.60 -27.45 -15.43
C CYS A 259 16.90 -28.07 -14.89
N VAL A 260 16.82 -28.98 -13.92
CA VAL A 260 17.99 -29.70 -13.38
C VAL A 260 18.64 -30.59 -14.45
N HIS A 261 17.84 -31.32 -15.24
CA HIS A 261 18.36 -32.15 -16.33
C HIS A 261 18.99 -31.33 -17.46
N PHE A 262 18.41 -30.18 -17.80
CA PHE A 262 18.97 -29.26 -18.79
C PHE A 262 20.26 -28.60 -18.29
N HIS A 263 20.33 -28.26 -17.01
CA HIS A 263 21.56 -27.74 -16.41
C HIS A 263 22.66 -28.80 -16.36
N TYR A 264 22.32 -30.05 -16.02
CA TYR A 264 23.24 -31.19 -16.03
C TYR A 264 23.80 -31.49 -17.44
N ASN A 265 22.93 -31.56 -18.45
CA ASN A 265 23.36 -31.76 -19.84
C ASN A 265 24.14 -30.57 -20.42
N SER A 266 23.83 -29.34 -20.03
CA SER A 266 24.59 -28.15 -20.46
C SER A 266 25.99 -28.13 -19.87
N VAL A 267 26.16 -28.56 -18.62
CA VAL A 267 27.49 -28.68 -17.97
C VAL A 267 28.30 -29.83 -18.58
N HIS A 268 27.65 -30.96 -18.89
CA HIS A 268 28.34 -32.12 -19.49
C HIS A 268 28.71 -31.90 -20.96
N SER A 269 27.88 -31.19 -21.73
CA SER A 269 28.19 -30.80 -23.11
C SER A 269 29.34 -29.79 -23.19
N LYS A 270 29.48 -28.89 -22.19
CA LYS A 270 30.65 -28.00 -22.10
C LYS A 270 31.95 -28.73 -21.74
N GLN A 271 31.89 -29.85 -21.02
CA GLN A 271 33.07 -30.68 -20.75
C GLN A 271 33.52 -31.53 -21.96
N LEU A 272 32.61 -31.86 -22.88
CA LEU A 272 32.95 -32.56 -24.12
C LEU A 272 33.44 -31.62 -25.24
N LEU A 273 33.07 -30.33 -25.20
CA LEU A 273 33.53 -29.31 -26.16
C LEU A 273 34.84 -28.61 -25.76
N PHE A 274 35.14 -28.54 -24.46
CA PHE A 274 36.45 -28.14 -23.94
C PHE A 274 37.14 -29.36 -23.32
N GLY A 275 37.62 -30.26 -24.20
CA GLY A 275 38.58 -31.28 -23.82
C GLY A 275 39.86 -30.61 -23.33
N TYR A 276 40.18 -30.84 -22.07
CA TYR A 276 41.56 -31.06 -21.62
C TYR A 276 41.83 -32.55 -21.68
#